data_AF-A0A8H4F5L5-F1
#
_entry.id   AF-A0A8H4F5L5-F1
#
_cell.length_a   1.000
_cell.length_b   1.000
_cell.length_c   1.000
_cell.angle_alpha   90.00
_cell.angle_beta   90.00
_cell.angle_gamma   90.00
#
_symmetry.space_group_name_H-M   'P 1'
#
loop_
_entity.id
_entity.type
_entity.pdbx_description
1 polymer ?
#
loop_
_entity_poly.entity_id
_entity_poly.type
_entity_poly.pdbx_seq_one_letter_code
_entity_poly.pdbx_strand_id
1 'polypeptide(L)'
;MRFRVLVALFLFLILMGVLGFAPIHLHEQVNDKILHFSIFFILAVFLYFLWNLSVKRNLILATSILLVLAVGSEFIQGLLPYRSFDGYDILANLVGGTTGIAISSLIDCLIDRRRENKRRFGGKREAEYQSALMEFTDEDDEDEEYGNSYKLASRV
;
A
#
# COMPACT_ATOMS: atom_id res chain seq x y z
N MET A 1 -7.47 9.27 3.82
CA MET A 1 -6.65 9.49 2.61
C MET A 1 -5.26 9.94 3.02
N ARG A 2 -4.22 9.63 2.23
CA ARG A 2 -2.86 10.14 2.43
C ARG A 2 -2.74 11.51 1.77
N PHE A 3 -2.83 12.59 2.54
CA PHE A 3 -2.88 13.96 2.01
C PHE A 3 -1.70 14.31 1.07
N ARG A 4 -0.47 13.92 1.44
CA ARG A 4 0.71 14.14 0.58
C ARG A 4 0.59 13.45 -0.79
N VAL A 5 0.04 12.25 -0.81
CA VAL A 5 -0.19 11.48 -2.05
C VAL A 5 -1.29 12.13 -2.87
N LEU A 6 -2.35 12.63 -2.24
CA LEU A 6 -3.42 13.36 -2.91
C LEU A 6 -2.90 14.63 -3.60
N VAL A 7 -2.09 15.43 -2.92
CA VAL A 7 -1.48 16.64 -3.51
C VAL A 7 -0.58 16.27 -4.69
N ALA A 8 0.26 15.24 -4.54
CA ALA A 8 1.11 14.77 -5.62
C ALA A 8 0.30 14.24 -6.82
N LEU A 9 -0.76 13.47 -6.57
CA LEU A 9 -1.68 12.99 -7.60
C LEU A 9 -2.37 14.14 -8.31
N PHE A 10 -2.82 15.15 -7.58
CA PHE A 10 -3.48 16.32 -8.16
C PHE A 10 -2.53 17.08 -9.09
N LEU A 11 -1.30 17.36 -8.66
CA LEU A 11 -0.29 18.00 -9.49
C LEU A 11 0.09 17.14 -10.71
N PHE A 12 0.20 15.82 -10.53
CA PHE A 12 0.45 14.87 -11.61
C PHE A 12 -0.68 14.87 -12.64
N LEU A 13 -1.94 14.87 -12.21
CA LEU A 13 -3.10 14.92 -13.11
C LEU A 13 -3.16 16.24 -13.90
N ILE A 14 -2.82 17.37 -13.28
CA ILE A 14 -2.70 18.65 -14.01
C ILE A 14 -1.61 18.55 -15.07
N LEU A 15 -0.41 18.09 -14.70
CA LEU A 15 0.71 17.95 -15.63
C LEU A 15 0.34 17.05 -16.82
N MET A 16 -0.21 15.86 -16.55
CA MET A 16 -0.59 14.91 -17.59
C MET A 16 -1.79 15.37 -18.40
N GLY A 17 -2.72 16.12 -17.78
CA GLY A 17 -3.82 16.77 -18.49
C GLY A 17 -3.29 17.78 -19.53
N VAL A 18 -2.30 18.59 -19.16
CA VAL A 18 -1.64 19.49 -20.11
C VAL A 18 -0.92 18.71 -21.20
N LEU A 19 -0.11 17.69 -20.85
CA LEU A 19 0.65 16.92 -21.84
C LEU A 19 -0.22 16.10 -22.79
N GLY A 20 -1.33 15.54 -22.31
CA GLY A 20 -2.18 14.62 -23.07
C GLY A 20 -3.31 15.28 -23.86
N PHE A 21 -3.74 16.47 -23.46
CA PHE A 21 -4.84 17.20 -24.12
C PHE A 21 -4.40 18.49 -24.81
N ALA A 22 -3.22 19.06 -24.51
CA ALA A 22 -2.75 20.21 -25.29
C ALA A 22 -2.28 19.76 -26.68
N PRO A 23 -2.37 20.62 -27.72
CA PRO A 23 -1.90 20.33 -29.07
C PRO A 23 -0.36 20.38 -29.17
N ILE A 24 0.33 19.65 -28.30
CA ILE A 24 1.79 19.59 -28.22
C ILE A 24 2.25 18.36 -29.02
N HIS A 25 3.20 18.56 -29.92
CA HIS A 25 3.69 17.50 -30.83
C HIS A 25 4.72 16.59 -30.14
N LEU A 26 4.42 16.11 -28.92
CA LEU A 26 5.31 15.22 -28.17
C LEU A 26 5.48 13.85 -28.85
N HIS A 27 4.50 13.47 -29.66
CA HIS A 27 4.48 12.20 -30.40
C HIS A 27 5.59 12.08 -31.45
N GLU A 28 6.14 13.21 -31.92
CA GLU A 28 7.27 13.21 -32.85
C GLU A 28 8.60 12.85 -32.15
N GLN A 29 8.67 13.03 -30.84
CA GLN A 29 9.89 12.82 -30.05
C GLN A 29 9.83 11.56 -29.19
N VAL A 30 8.63 11.13 -28.77
CA VAL A 30 8.40 9.99 -27.89
C VAL A 30 7.29 9.12 -28.44
N ASN A 31 7.50 7.79 -28.44
CA ASN A 31 6.47 6.84 -28.82
C ASN A 31 5.26 6.94 -27.86
N ASP A 32 4.09 7.28 -28.39
CA ASP A 32 2.83 7.40 -27.64
C ASP A 32 2.56 6.25 -26.71
N LYS A 33 2.81 5.03 -27.19
CA LYS A 33 2.40 3.82 -26.46
C LYS A 33 3.23 3.67 -25.20
N ILE A 34 4.50 4.10 -25.25
CA ILE A 34 5.38 4.16 -24.08
C ILE A 34 4.94 5.28 -23.12
N LEU A 35 4.49 6.42 -23.67
CA LEU A 35 3.98 7.55 -22.88
C LEU A 35 2.71 7.15 -22.12
N HIS A 36 1.73 6.58 -22.82
CA HIS A 36 0.50 6.02 -22.26
C HIS A 36 0.79 4.98 -21.18
N PHE A 37 1.66 4.01 -21.47
CA PHE A 37 2.10 3.02 -20.48
C PHE A 37 2.68 3.69 -19.22
N SER A 38 3.63 4.62 -19.40
CA SER A 38 4.37 5.24 -18.29
C SER A 38 3.48 6.14 -17.43
N ILE A 39 2.60 6.91 -18.05
CA ILE A 39 1.65 7.79 -17.36
C ILE A 39 0.67 6.95 -16.52
N PHE A 40 0.08 5.92 -17.11
CA PHE A 40 -0.86 5.06 -16.40
C PHE A 40 -0.20 4.19 -15.34
N PHE A 41 1.07 3.80 -15.54
CA PHE A 41 1.86 3.15 -14.51
C PHE A 41 2.01 4.03 -13.26
N ILE A 42 2.47 5.27 -13.43
CA ILE A 42 2.66 6.21 -12.30
C ILE A 42 1.32 6.56 -11.66
N LEU A 43 0.29 6.80 -12.47
CA LEU A 43 -1.08 7.04 -12.00
C LEU A 43 -1.60 5.89 -11.13
N ALA A 44 -1.40 4.65 -11.56
CA ALA A 44 -1.78 3.47 -10.81
C ALA A 44 -1.10 3.38 -9.43
N VAL A 45 0.19 3.73 -9.35
CA VAL A 45 0.92 3.79 -8.07
C VAL A 45 0.28 4.82 -7.14
N PHE A 46 -0.04 6.01 -7.64
CA PHE A 46 -0.72 7.05 -6.85
C PHE A 46 -2.10 6.59 -6.38
N LEU A 47 -2.93 6.03 -7.27
CA LEU A 47 -4.27 5.54 -6.94
C LEU A 47 -4.22 4.44 -5.88
N TYR A 48 -3.26 3.52 -5.97
CA TYR A 48 -3.09 2.45 -4.99
C TYR A 48 -2.78 3.00 -3.60
N PHE A 49 -1.85 3.94 -3.48
CA PHE A 49 -1.42 4.49 -2.19
C PHE A 49 -2.25 5.69 -1.70
N LEU A 50 -3.30 6.09 -2.42
CA LEU A 50 -4.12 7.26 -2.06
C LEU A 50 -4.85 7.07 -0.72
N TRP A 51 -5.27 5.84 -0.42
CA TRP A 51 -6.01 5.52 0.79
C TRP A 51 -5.19 4.70 1.80
N ASN A 52 -5.52 4.91 3.08
CA ASN A 52 -5.02 4.11 4.21
C ASN A 52 -6.03 3.00 4.51
N LEU A 53 -6.26 2.11 3.55
CA LEU A 53 -7.15 0.96 3.71
C LEU A 53 -6.36 -0.34 3.64
N SER A 54 -7.05 -1.47 3.80
CA SER A 54 -6.45 -2.78 3.60
C SER A 54 -6.05 -3.01 2.14
N VAL A 55 -5.04 -3.85 1.91
CA VAL A 55 -4.55 -4.24 0.58
C VAL A 55 -5.69 -4.60 -0.38
N LYS A 56 -6.68 -5.38 0.09
CA LYS A 56 -7.84 -5.79 -0.72
C LYS A 56 -8.70 -4.60 -1.17
N ARG A 57 -8.97 -3.66 -0.27
CA ARG A 57 -9.79 -2.47 -0.58
C ARG A 57 -9.05 -1.52 -1.52
N ASN A 58 -7.75 -1.30 -1.28
CA ASN A 58 -6.90 -0.50 -2.16
C ASN A 58 -6.81 -1.09 -3.56
N LEU A 59 -6.67 -2.43 -3.69
CA LEU A 59 -6.70 -3.11 -4.99
C LEU A 59 -8.01 -2.86 -5.74
N ILE A 60 -9.16 -3.06 -5.09
CA ILE A 60 -10.47 -2.88 -5.73
C ILE A 60 -10.66 -1.43 -6.19
N LEU A 61 -10.38 -0.46 -5.32
CA LEU A 61 -10.55 0.97 -5.63
C LEU A 61 -9.57 1.45 -6.71
N ALA A 62 -8.29 1.08 -6.61
CA ALA A 62 -7.31 1.48 -7.62
C ALA A 62 -7.62 0.87 -8.98
N THR A 63 -8.01 -0.41 -9.02
CA THR A 63 -8.33 -1.10 -10.28
C THR A 63 -9.61 -0.56 -10.92
N SER A 64 -10.65 -0.27 -10.12
CA SER A 64 -11.91 0.27 -10.65
C SER A 64 -11.72 1.67 -11.24
N ILE A 65 -11.01 2.55 -10.53
CA ILE A 65 -10.70 3.90 -11.02
C ILE A 65 -9.78 3.82 -12.24
N LEU A 66 -8.76 2.96 -12.21
CA LEU A 66 -7.87 2.76 -13.34
C LEU A 66 -8.62 2.34 -14.60
N LEU A 67 -9.56 1.40 -14.50
CA LEU A 67 -10.30 0.90 -15.66
C LEU A 67 -11.14 2.01 -16.30
N VAL A 68 -11.79 2.85 -15.48
CA VAL A 68 -12.54 4.01 -15.97
C VAL A 68 -11.60 5.01 -16.66
N LEU A 69 -10.44 5.31 -16.07
CA LEU A 69 -9.50 6.27 -16.65
C LEU A 69 -8.80 5.74 -17.90
N ALA A 70 -8.43 4.46 -17.93
CA ALA A 70 -7.71 3.84 -19.04
C ALA A 70 -8.53 3.81 -20.33
N VAL A 71 -9.84 3.59 -20.21
CA VAL A 71 -10.78 3.62 -21.33
C VAL A 71 -11.26 5.05 -21.58
N GLY A 72 -11.70 5.74 -20.54
CA GLY A 72 -12.32 7.07 -20.65
C GLY A 72 -11.39 8.15 -21.20
N SER A 73 -10.09 8.09 -20.90
CA SER A 73 -9.10 9.03 -21.45
C SER A 73 -9.06 8.97 -22.97
N GLU A 74 -9.02 7.76 -23.55
CA GLU A 74 -8.99 7.56 -25.00
C GLU A 74 -10.28 8.05 -25.67
N PHE A 75 -11.43 7.77 -25.06
CA PHE A 75 -12.71 8.28 -25.56
C PHE A 75 -12.74 9.81 -25.58
N ILE A 76 -12.25 10.48 -24.52
CA ILE A 76 -12.20 11.95 -24.47
C ILE A 76 -11.18 12.49 -25.49
N GLN A 77 -10.02 11.85 -25.64
CA GLN A 77 -9.02 12.23 -26.63
C GLN A 77 -9.54 12.09 -28.05
N GLY A 78 -10.29 11.02 -28.36
CA GLY A 78 -10.94 10.83 -29.66
C GLY A 78 -12.04 11.83 -30.00
N LEU A 79 -12.53 12.61 -29.02
CA LEU A 79 -13.44 13.73 -29.25
C LEU A 79 -12.71 15.04 -29.59
N LEU A 80 -11.39 15.09 -29.44
CA LEU A 80 -10.59 16.27 -29.79
C LEU A 80 -10.33 16.30 -31.30
N PRO A 81 -10.41 17.47 -31.96
CA PRO A 81 -10.26 17.57 -33.41
C PRO A 81 -8.83 17.29 -33.92
N TYR A 82 -7.84 17.27 -33.02
CA TYR A 82 -6.42 17.05 -33.33
C TYR A 82 -5.90 15.70 -32.78
N ARG A 83 -6.77 14.83 -32.28
CA ARG A 83 -6.42 13.49 -31.79
C ARG A 83 -7.35 12.45 -32.39
N SER A 84 -6.79 11.31 -32.76
CA SER A 84 -7.54 10.15 -33.25
C SER A 84 -7.63 9.10 -32.16
N PHE A 85 -8.78 8.44 -32.07
CA PHE A 85 -8.97 7.27 -31.24
C PHE A 85 -8.08 6.10 -31.70
N ASP A 86 -7.29 5.53 -30.78
CA ASP A 86 -6.45 4.34 -30.99
C ASP A 86 -6.66 3.31 -29.87
N GLY A 87 -7.19 2.14 -30.22
CA GLY A 87 -7.41 1.05 -29.26
C GLY A 87 -6.10 0.49 -28.66
N TYR A 88 -4.95 0.67 -29.31
CA TYR A 88 -3.66 0.27 -28.75
C TYR A 88 -3.21 1.19 -27.61
N ASP A 89 -3.68 2.44 -27.57
CA ASP A 89 -3.40 3.35 -26.46
C ASP A 89 -4.17 2.93 -25.20
N ILE A 90 -5.40 2.42 -25.35
CA ILE A 90 -6.13 1.76 -24.25
C ILE A 90 -5.35 0.54 -23.74
N LEU A 91 -4.81 -0.28 -24.64
CA LEU A 91 -4.01 -1.44 -24.24
C LEU A 91 -2.76 -1.01 -23.47
N ALA A 92 -2.05 0.02 -23.94
CA ALA A 92 -0.90 0.60 -23.24
C ALA A 92 -1.29 1.13 -21.85
N ASN A 93 -2.41 1.84 -21.72
CA ASN A 93 -2.96 2.33 -20.45
C ASN A 93 -3.22 1.17 -19.47
N LEU A 94 -3.88 0.12 -19.94
CA LEU A 94 -4.21 -1.06 -19.14
C LEU A 94 -2.96 -1.81 -18.70
N VAL A 95 -2.01 -2.05 -19.60
CA VAL A 95 -0.77 -2.77 -19.28
C VAL A 95 0.10 -1.96 -18.31
N GLY A 96 0.22 -0.64 -18.51
CA GLY A 96 0.93 0.25 -17.58
C GLY A 96 0.29 0.27 -16.21
N GLY A 97 -1.02 0.50 -16.16
CA GLY A 97 -1.75 0.60 -14.91
C GLY A 97 -1.79 -0.71 -14.13
N THR A 98 -2.05 -1.85 -14.78
CA THR A 98 -2.04 -3.16 -14.12
C THR A 98 -0.66 -3.51 -13.57
N THR A 99 0.41 -3.20 -14.30
CA THR A 99 1.79 -3.36 -13.82
C THR A 99 2.05 -2.48 -12.59
N GLY A 100 1.62 -1.22 -12.61
CA GLY A 100 1.75 -0.30 -11.47
C GLY A 100 1.01 -0.76 -10.23
N ILE A 101 -0.24 -1.23 -10.37
CA ILE A 101 -1.02 -1.81 -9.27
C ILE A 101 -0.37 -3.09 -8.75
N ALA A 102 0.07 -3.98 -9.63
CA ALA A 102 0.70 -5.24 -9.25
C ALA A 102 1.94 -5.00 -8.39
N ILE A 103 2.88 -4.16 -8.85
CA ILE A 103 4.09 -3.81 -8.10
C ILE A 103 3.74 -3.14 -6.78
N SER A 104 2.82 -2.18 -6.78
CA SER A 104 2.40 -1.48 -5.55
C SER A 104 1.81 -2.44 -4.52
N SER A 105 0.97 -3.38 -4.97
CA SER A 105 0.36 -4.37 -4.10
C SER A 105 1.34 -5.39 -3.53
N LEU A 106 2.34 -5.80 -4.32
CA LEU A 106 3.42 -6.65 -3.84
C LEU A 106 4.21 -5.94 -2.75
N ILE A 107 4.58 -4.68 -2.97
CA ILE A 107 5.31 -3.87 -1.99
C ILE A 107 4.51 -3.73 -0.69
N ASP A 108 3.22 -3.36 -0.78
CA ASP A 108 2.37 -3.16 0.40
C ASP A 108 2.17 -4.46 1.19
N CYS A 109 1.94 -5.57 0.49
CA CYS A 109 1.85 -6.90 1.09
C CYS A 109 3.14 -7.31 1.80
N LEU A 110 4.31 -7.04 1.21
CA LEU A 110 5.60 -7.32 1.84
C LEU A 110 5.83 -6.47 3.09
N ILE A 111 5.43 -5.19 3.05
CA ILE A 111 5.52 -4.29 4.20
C ILE A 111 4.59 -4.76 5.33
N ASP A 112 3.35 -5.12 5.00
CA ASP A 112 2.37 -5.58 5.98
C ASP A 112 2.78 -6.91 6.62
N ARG A 113 3.29 -7.87 5.83
CA ARG A 113 3.87 -9.11 6.36
C ARG A 113 5.02 -8.85 7.33
N ARG A 114 5.91 -7.91 6.99
CA ARG A 114 7.02 -7.52 7.89
C ARG A 114 6.51 -6.88 9.18
N ARG A 115 5.46 -6.05 9.11
CA ARG A 115 4.82 -5.43 10.28
C ARG A 115 4.15 -6.46 11.17
N GLU A 116 3.45 -7.42 10.59
CA GLU A 116 2.82 -8.51 11.33
C GLU A 116 3.87 -9.38 12.03
N ASN A 117 4.94 -9.77 11.33
CA ASN A 117 6.02 -10.56 11.92
C ASN A 117 6.68 -9.85 13.11
N LYS A 118 6.91 -8.53 13.02
CA LYS A 118 7.43 -7.74 14.15
C LYS A 118 6.46 -7.70 15.33
N ARG A 119 5.16 -7.53 15.07
CA ARG A 119 4.11 -7.55 16.12
C ARG A 119 4.03 -8.91 16.81
N ARG A 120 4.04 -9.99 16.03
CA ARG A 120 4.04 -11.38 16.55
C ARG A 120 5.28 -11.66 17.39
N PHE A 121 6.46 -11.25 16.93
CA PHE A 121 7.70 -11.46 17.68
C PHE A 121 7.76 -10.61 18.96
N GLY A 122 7.33 -9.34 18.90
CA GLY A 122 7.21 -8.49 20.08
C GLY A 122 6.27 -9.07 21.14
N GLY A 123 5.06 -9.48 20.74
CA GLY A 123 4.09 -10.09 21.66
C GLY A 123 4.55 -11.40 22.27
N LYS A 124 5.29 -12.24 21.53
CA LYS A 124 5.90 -13.46 22.09
C LYS A 124 6.88 -13.17 23.22
N ARG A 125 7.75 -12.17 23.04
CA ARG A 125 8.73 -11.78 24.07
C ARG A 125 8.08 -11.21 25.31
N GLU A 126 7.02 -10.44 25.15
CA GLU A 126 6.27 -9.86 26.27
C GLU A 126 5.53 -10.94 27.07
N ALA A 127 4.94 -11.92 26.39
CA ALA A 127 4.33 -13.08 27.03
C ALA A 127 5.37 -13.93 27.79
N GLU A 128 6.54 -14.19 27.20
CA GLU A 128 7.64 -14.92 27.84
C GLU A 128 8.16 -14.20 29.10
N TYR A 129 8.28 -12.87 29.04
CA TYR A 129 8.66 -12.05 30.19
C TYR A 129 7.60 -12.08 31.30
N GLN A 130 6.32 -12.00 30.96
CA GLN A 130 5.24 -12.13 31.94
C GLN A 130 5.19 -13.53 32.58
N SER A 131 5.40 -14.59 31.80
CA SER A 131 5.47 -15.95 32.32
C SER A 131 6.65 -16.14 33.27
N ALA A 132 7.84 -15.66 32.91
CA ALA A 132 9.01 -15.73 33.78
C ALA A 132 8.84 -14.92 35.08
N LEU A 133 8.11 -13.79 35.03
CA LEU A 133 7.81 -13.01 36.23
C LEU A 133 6.83 -13.75 37.15
N MET A 134 5.82 -14.44 36.60
CA MET A 134 4.90 -15.25 37.42
C MET A 134 5.60 -16.46 38.06
N GLU A 135 6.48 -17.13 37.31
CA GLU A 135 7.31 -18.23 37.84
C GLU A 135 8.18 -17.76 39.01
N PHE A 136 8.82 -16.58 38.88
CA PHE A 136 9.61 -15.99 39.96
C PHE A 136 8.78 -15.62 41.19
N THR A 137 7.58 -15.05 41.00
CA THR A 137 6.70 -14.72 42.14
C THR A 137 6.16 -15.95 42.85
N ASP A 138 5.85 -17.02 42.10
CA ASP A 138 5.38 -18.28 42.69
C ASP A 138 6.49 -18.95 43.52
N GLU A 139 7.75 -18.89 43.07
CA GLU A 139 8.92 -19.38 43.84
C GLU A 139 9.14 -18.58 45.14
N ASP A 140 9.09 -17.24 45.09
CA ASP A 140 9.25 -16.38 46.27
C ASP A 140 8.13 -16.62 47.32
N ASP A 141 6.88 -16.81 46.88
CA ASP A 141 5.73 -17.08 47.76
C ASP A 141 5.86 -18.48 48.43
N GLU A 142 6.34 -19.50 47.71
CA GLU A 142 6.61 -20.84 48.27
C GLU A 142 7.74 -20.80 49.32
N ASP A 143 8.83 -20.08 49.05
CA ASP A 143 9.96 -19.94 49.97
C ASP A 143 9.59 -19.17 51.25
N GLU A 144 8.75 -18.14 51.16
CA GLU A 144 8.19 -17.45 52.34
C GLU A 144 7.26 -18.35 53.16
N GLU A 145 6.38 -19.14 52.52
CA GLU A 145 5.48 -20.06 53.20
C GLU A 145 6.25 -21.17 53.94
N TYR A 146 7.25 -21.78 53.27
CA TYR A 146 8.14 -22.75 53.90
C TYR A 146 8.88 -22.14 55.09
N GLY A 147 9.50 -20.96 54.90
CA GLY A 147 10.23 -20.24 55.94
C GLY A 147 9.38 -19.90 57.17
N ASN A 148 8.10 -19.56 56.97
CA ASN A 148 7.17 -19.26 58.05
C ASN A 148 6.72 -20.54 58.80
N SER A 149 6.54 -21.66 58.08
CA SER A 149 6.23 -22.97 58.66
C SER A 149 7.33 -23.47 59.61
N TYR A 150 8.62 -23.33 59.23
CA TYR A 150 9.74 -23.70 60.12
C TYR A 150 9.85 -22.81 61.36
N LYS A 151 9.56 -21.51 61.24
CA LYS A 151 9.53 -20.59 62.38
C LYS A 151 8.39 -20.90 63.36
N LEU A 152 7.27 -21.43 62.90
CA LEU A 152 6.20 -21.94 63.77
C LEU A 152 6.60 -23.24 64.47
N ALA A 153 7.19 -24.19 63.73
CA ALA A 153 7.57 -25.50 64.27
C ALA A 153 8.72 -25.44 65.30
N SER A 154 9.61 -24.44 65.20
CA SER A 154 10.73 -24.23 66.13
C SER A 154 10.38 -23.45 67.42
N ARG A 155 9.13 -23.01 67.55
CA ARG A 155 8.63 -22.24 68.71
C ARG A 155 7.91 -23.07 69.78
N VAL A 156 7.87 -24.40 69.61
CA VAL A 156 7.30 -25.39 70.55
C VAL A 156 8.43 -26.15 71.24
#